data_AF-A0AAP9SFX6-F1
#
_entry.id   AF-A0AAP9SFX6-F1
#
_cell.length_a   1.000
_cell.length_b   1.000
_cell.length_c   1.000
_cell.angle_alpha   90.00
_cell.angle_beta   90.00
_cell.angle_gamma   90.00
#
_symmetry.space_group_name_H-M   'P 1'
#
loop_
_entity.id
_entity.type
_entity.pdbx_description
1 polymer ?
#
loop_
_entity_poly.entity_id
_entity_poly.type
_entity_poly.pdbx_seq_one_letter_code
_entity_poly.pdbx_strand_id
1 'polypeptide(L)'
;MIAVMLLPIICLLVFRKDTGSLFRIRHTYLLLLLCIMYCVFFVVHQQFNMPGFYLFIQDLIIIGFSEEYLYRGVMYSIMKKENTALAIVLSSLFWGITHAVYPTVVVGGDLSVFLTDCISNIGFGLFIGYGFIYVFEESKTLWIPILLHAVYDYSMGYGWIIFVGTVMYLYIVNKVGHTRQK
;
A
#
# COMPACT_ATOMS: atom_id res chain seq x y z
N MET A 1 -18.45 -2.99 -0.73
CA MET A 1 -17.43 -2.78 0.33
C MET A 1 -17.10 -4.03 1.14
N ILE A 2 -18.07 -4.76 1.71
CA ILE A 2 -17.78 -6.06 2.36
C ILE A 2 -17.04 -7.01 1.39
N ALA A 3 -17.46 -7.04 0.13
CA ALA A 3 -16.81 -7.84 -0.92
C ALA A 3 -15.31 -7.56 -1.12
N VAL A 4 -14.86 -6.30 -0.91
CA VAL A 4 -13.44 -5.92 -1.05
C VAL A 4 -12.61 -6.49 0.09
N MET A 5 -13.21 -6.64 1.28
CA MET A 5 -12.55 -7.24 2.45
C MET A 5 -12.57 -8.76 2.46
N LEU A 6 -13.50 -9.41 1.74
CA LEU A 6 -13.64 -10.88 1.76
C LEU A 6 -12.35 -11.57 1.30
N LEU A 7 -11.76 -11.14 0.19
CA LEU A 7 -10.55 -11.75 -0.34
C LEU A 7 -9.33 -11.55 0.60
N PRO A 8 -9.00 -10.33 1.06
CA PRO A 8 -7.97 -10.12 2.07
C PRO A 8 -8.20 -10.90 3.37
N ILE A 9 -9.44 -10.99 3.86
CA ILE A 9 -9.77 -11.75 5.07
C ILE A 9 -9.56 -13.26 4.82
N ILE A 10 -10.03 -13.80 3.70
CA ILE A 10 -9.79 -15.20 3.33
C ILE A 10 -8.29 -15.46 3.24
N CYS A 11 -7.55 -14.61 2.54
CA CYS A 11 -6.09 -14.69 2.46
C CYS A 11 -5.44 -14.58 3.85
N LEU A 12 -5.98 -13.79 4.77
CA LEU A 12 -5.48 -13.68 6.13
C LEU A 12 -5.72 -14.98 6.89
N LEU A 13 -6.90 -15.56 6.81
CA LEU A 13 -7.23 -16.82 7.47
C LEU A 13 -6.42 -18.00 6.92
N VAL A 14 -6.21 -18.06 5.61
CA VAL A 14 -5.47 -19.14 4.92
C VAL A 14 -3.96 -19.00 5.14
N PHE A 15 -3.41 -17.80 4.94
CA PHE A 15 -1.95 -17.59 4.96
C PHE A 15 -1.41 -17.03 6.30
N ARG A 16 -2.23 -16.91 7.35
CA ARG A 16 -1.83 -16.31 8.65
C ARG A 16 -0.52 -16.84 9.23
N LYS A 17 -0.24 -18.13 9.06
CA LYS A 17 0.99 -18.76 9.62
C LYS A 17 2.24 -18.32 8.86
N ASP A 18 2.10 -18.08 7.56
CA ASP A 18 3.20 -17.68 6.69
C ASP A 18 3.43 -16.16 6.74
N THR A 19 2.36 -15.37 6.90
CA THR A 19 2.41 -13.90 6.87
C THR A 19 2.50 -13.24 8.24
N GLY A 20 2.27 -13.96 9.35
CA GLY A 20 2.27 -13.38 10.69
C GLY A 20 3.58 -12.69 11.09
N SER A 21 4.72 -13.17 10.58
CA SER A 21 6.02 -12.54 10.83
C SER A 21 6.18 -11.16 10.18
N LEU A 22 5.36 -10.86 9.15
CA LEU A 22 5.37 -9.59 8.43
C LEU A 22 4.74 -8.46 9.25
N PHE A 23 3.97 -8.76 10.29
CA PHE A 23 3.33 -7.77 11.18
C PHE A 23 4.17 -7.42 12.42
N ARG A 24 5.47 -7.66 12.39
CA ARG A 24 6.37 -7.21 13.48
C ARG A 24 6.56 -5.70 13.42
N ILE A 25 6.53 -5.04 14.58
CA ILE A 25 6.83 -3.61 14.66
C ILE A 25 8.33 -3.40 14.36
N ARG A 26 8.61 -2.59 13.34
CA ARG A 26 9.95 -2.15 12.94
C ARG A 26 9.90 -0.68 12.56
N HIS A 27 11.06 -0.01 12.58
CA HIS A 27 11.17 1.43 12.31
C HIS A 27 10.17 2.26 13.13
N THR A 28 10.12 2.06 14.46
CA THR A 28 9.11 2.65 15.35
C THR A 28 8.93 4.16 15.17
N TYR A 29 10.01 4.92 14.97
CA TYR A 29 9.91 6.37 14.73
C TYR A 29 9.23 6.72 13.41
N LEU A 30 9.52 5.98 12.32
CA LEU A 30 8.83 6.17 11.04
C LEU A 30 7.36 5.77 11.15
N LEU A 31 7.08 4.66 11.85
CA LEU A 31 5.72 4.20 12.12
C LEU A 31 4.90 5.27 12.85
N LEU A 32 5.45 5.80 13.94
CA LEU A 32 4.82 6.86 14.73
C LEU A 32 4.64 8.14 13.91
N LEU A 33 5.63 8.52 13.11
CA LEU A 33 5.53 9.68 12.21
C LEU A 33 4.36 9.52 11.24
N LEU A 34 4.25 8.37 10.55
CA LEU A 34 3.15 8.12 9.62
C LEU A 34 1.79 8.11 10.33
N CYS A 35 1.69 7.53 11.53
CA CYS A 35 0.47 7.61 12.35
C CYS A 35 0.09 9.05 12.70
N ILE A 36 1.05 9.86 13.14
CA ILE A 36 0.82 11.27 13.49
C ILE A 36 0.37 12.03 12.24
N MET A 37 1.02 11.83 11.10
CA MET A 37 0.65 12.48 9.84
C MET A 37 -0.78 12.10 9.42
N TYR A 38 -1.16 10.82 9.56
CA TYR A 38 -2.51 10.38 9.25
C TYR A 38 -3.57 11.08 10.11
N CYS A 39 -3.33 11.15 11.43
CA CYS A 39 -4.19 11.89 12.35
C CYS A 39 -4.22 13.40 12.08
N VAL A 40 -3.08 13.99 11.69
CA VAL A 40 -3.01 15.41 11.32
C VAL A 40 -3.87 15.68 10.09
N PHE A 41 -3.80 14.84 9.06
CA PHE A 41 -4.69 14.99 7.90
C PHE A 41 -6.16 14.90 8.31
N PHE A 42 -6.54 13.96 9.18
CA PHE A 42 -7.92 13.87 9.69
C PHE A 42 -8.40 15.17 10.35
N VAL A 43 -7.55 15.80 11.16
CA VAL A 43 -7.84 17.09 11.79
C VAL A 43 -7.93 18.21 10.75
N VAL A 44 -7.02 18.25 9.77
CA VAL A 44 -7.00 19.26 8.69
C VAL A 44 -8.24 19.15 7.80
N HIS A 45 -8.71 17.94 7.51
CA HIS A 45 -9.97 17.67 6.80
C HIS A 45 -11.21 18.14 7.58
N GLN A 46 -11.08 18.45 8.87
CA GLN A 46 -12.18 18.82 9.78
C GLN A 46 -13.33 17.80 9.79
N GLN A 47 -12.99 16.52 9.60
CA GLN A 47 -13.93 15.42 9.39
C GLN A 47 -14.45 14.82 10.71
N PHE A 48 -14.81 15.67 11.67
CA PHE A 48 -15.28 15.27 13.01
C PHE A 48 -16.76 14.85 13.05
N ASN A 49 -17.19 14.06 12.07
CA ASN A 49 -18.53 13.53 11.96
C ASN A 49 -18.49 12.05 11.55
N MET A 50 -19.62 11.35 11.64
CA MET A 50 -19.66 9.91 11.35
C MET A 50 -19.15 9.55 9.95
N PRO A 51 -19.54 10.25 8.86
CA PRO A 51 -18.96 10.02 7.53
C PRO A 51 -17.43 10.22 7.48
N GLY A 52 -16.91 11.23 8.17
CA GLY A 52 -15.48 11.52 8.24
C GLY A 52 -14.69 10.43 8.96
N PHE A 53 -15.16 9.99 10.12
CA PHE A 53 -14.59 8.85 10.83
C PHE A 53 -14.65 7.56 10.01
N TYR A 54 -15.73 7.38 9.25
CA TYR A 54 -15.87 6.25 8.34
C TYR A 54 -14.81 6.27 7.25
N LEU A 55 -14.58 7.41 6.57
CA LEU A 55 -13.53 7.55 5.56
C LEU A 55 -12.13 7.32 6.17
N PHE A 56 -11.89 7.87 7.36
CA PHE A 56 -10.65 7.65 8.10
C PHE A 56 -10.38 6.18 8.46
N ILE A 57 -11.41 5.41 8.80
CA ILE A 57 -11.23 3.97 9.06
C ILE A 57 -11.13 3.20 7.73
N GLN A 58 -11.90 3.62 6.73
CA GLN A 58 -11.94 3.00 5.41
C GLN A 58 -10.56 3.03 4.74
N ASP A 59 -9.92 4.19 4.67
CA ASP A 59 -8.66 4.32 3.93
C ASP A 59 -7.53 3.54 4.60
N LEU A 60 -7.52 3.46 5.94
CA LEU A 60 -6.53 2.68 6.67
C LEU A 60 -6.79 1.17 6.65
N ILE A 61 -7.98 0.75 7.09
CA ILE A 61 -8.27 -0.66 7.35
C ILE A 61 -8.87 -1.34 6.12
N ILE A 62 -9.76 -0.66 5.41
CA ILE A 62 -10.48 -1.28 4.30
C ILE A 62 -9.61 -1.29 3.05
N ILE A 63 -8.93 -0.18 2.76
CA ILE A 63 -8.13 -0.01 1.55
C ILE A 63 -6.66 -0.35 1.83
N GLY A 64 -5.95 0.50 2.58
CA GLY A 64 -4.51 0.38 2.79
C GLY A 64 -4.09 -0.99 3.35
N PHE A 65 -4.74 -1.47 4.40
CA PHE A 65 -4.43 -2.80 4.95
C PHE A 65 -4.71 -3.92 3.92
N SER A 66 -5.87 -3.90 3.27
CA SER A 66 -6.28 -4.96 2.34
C SER A 66 -5.33 -5.09 1.17
N GLU A 67 -5.01 -3.97 0.54
CA GLU A 67 -4.21 -3.96 -0.67
C GLU A 67 -2.78 -4.32 -0.36
N GLU A 68 -2.18 -3.72 0.66
CA GLU A 68 -0.80 -4.05 1.04
C GLU A 68 -0.68 -5.50 1.51
N TYR A 69 -1.66 -6.01 2.27
CA TYR A 69 -1.66 -7.40 2.69
C TYR A 69 -1.78 -8.36 1.50
N LEU A 70 -2.71 -8.10 0.57
CA LEU A 70 -2.93 -8.97 -0.59
C LEU A 70 -1.73 -8.94 -1.54
N TYR A 71 -1.27 -7.75 -1.94
CA TYR A 71 -0.27 -7.62 -2.99
C TYR A 71 1.16 -7.83 -2.47
N ARG A 72 1.51 -7.33 -1.27
CA ARG A 72 2.88 -7.45 -0.72
C ARG A 72 2.96 -8.62 0.23
N GLY A 73 2.01 -8.70 1.17
CA GLY A 73 1.99 -9.73 2.21
C GLY A 73 1.80 -11.15 1.66
N VAL A 74 0.93 -11.33 0.66
CA VAL A 74 0.59 -12.65 0.11
C VAL A 74 1.21 -12.83 -1.28
N MET A 75 0.72 -12.09 -2.28
CA MET A 75 1.04 -12.34 -3.68
C MET A 75 2.54 -12.22 -3.96
N TYR A 76 3.15 -11.08 -3.64
CA TYR A 76 4.58 -10.86 -3.80
C TYR A 76 5.41 -11.84 -2.96
N SER A 77 5.09 -11.98 -1.66
CA SER A 77 5.87 -12.84 -0.74
C SER A 77 5.88 -14.32 -1.14
N ILE A 78 4.80 -14.83 -1.75
CA ILE A 78 4.74 -16.18 -2.30
C ILE A 78 5.57 -16.27 -3.59
N MET A 79 5.33 -15.38 -4.56
CA MET A 79 5.99 -15.45 -5.87
C MET A 79 7.50 -15.17 -5.80
N LYS A 80 7.94 -14.33 -4.85
CA LYS A 80 9.35 -13.96 -4.67
C LYS A 80 10.24 -15.17 -4.41
N LYS A 81 9.70 -16.22 -3.77
CA LYS A 81 10.42 -17.46 -3.48
C LYS A 81 10.92 -18.16 -4.75
N GLU A 82 10.19 -18.01 -5.85
CA GLU A 82 10.51 -18.60 -7.14
C GLU A 82 11.26 -17.61 -8.05
N ASN A 83 10.74 -16.39 -8.18
CA ASN A 83 11.35 -15.37 -9.04
C ASN A 83 10.99 -13.96 -8.56
N THR A 84 11.99 -13.22 -8.08
CA THR A 84 11.80 -11.87 -7.54
C THR A 84 11.37 -10.86 -8.60
N ALA A 85 11.93 -10.91 -9.81
CA ALA A 85 11.57 -9.96 -10.87
C ALA A 85 10.13 -10.17 -11.33
N LEU A 86 9.73 -11.42 -11.54
CA LEU A 86 8.34 -11.77 -11.88
C LEU A 86 7.39 -11.40 -10.73
N ALA A 87 7.80 -11.60 -9.48
CA ALA A 87 6.99 -11.24 -8.32
C ALA A 87 6.70 -9.73 -8.28
N ILE A 88 7.70 -8.90 -8.57
CA ILE A 88 7.57 -7.44 -8.65
C ILE A 88 6.58 -7.06 -9.75
N VAL A 89 6.80 -7.57 -10.96
CA VAL A 89 5.99 -7.21 -12.14
C VAL A 89 4.54 -7.65 -11.95
N LEU A 90 4.30 -8.91 -11.57
CA LEU A 90 2.94 -9.42 -11.44
C LEU A 90 2.20 -8.77 -10.28
N SER A 91 2.78 -8.66 -9.08
CA SER A 91 2.10 -8.01 -7.96
C SER A 91 1.69 -6.57 -8.29
N SER A 92 2.59 -5.81 -8.92
CA SER A 92 2.34 -4.42 -9.31
C SER A 92 1.33 -4.30 -10.47
N LEU A 93 1.39 -5.22 -11.44
CA LEU A 93 0.46 -5.28 -12.56
C LEU A 93 -0.97 -5.58 -12.09
N PHE A 94 -1.14 -6.58 -11.23
CA PHE A 94 -2.47 -6.94 -10.71
C PHE A 94 -3.07 -5.80 -9.88
N TRP A 95 -2.26 -5.09 -9.07
CA TRP A 95 -2.69 -3.87 -8.40
C TRP A 95 -3.17 -2.80 -9.38
N GLY A 96 -2.42 -2.54 -10.46
CA GLY A 96 -2.81 -1.58 -11.49
C GLY A 96 -4.08 -1.99 -12.25
N ILE A 97 -4.25 -3.29 -12.54
CA ILE A 97 -5.46 -3.82 -13.19
C ILE A 97 -6.69 -3.61 -12.32
N THR A 98 -6.63 -3.86 -11.00
CA THR A 98 -7.80 -3.64 -10.13
C THR A 98 -8.23 -2.18 -10.10
N HIS A 99 -7.27 -1.26 -10.20
CA HIS A 99 -7.52 0.19 -10.27
C HIS A 99 -8.07 0.65 -11.62
N ALA A 100 -7.72 -0.02 -12.72
CA ALA A 100 -8.28 0.27 -14.05
C ALA A 100 -9.71 -0.28 -14.23
N VAL A 101 -9.97 -1.49 -13.73
CA VAL A 101 -11.22 -2.21 -13.98
C VAL A 101 -12.36 -1.71 -13.10
N TYR A 102 -12.08 -1.40 -11.82
CA TYR A 102 -13.13 -1.02 -10.86
C TYR A 102 -13.92 0.24 -11.26
N PRO A 103 -13.29 1.38 -11.61
CA PRO A 103 -14.02 2.59 -11.98
C PRO A 103 -14.89 2.37 -13.22
N THR A 104 -14.36 1.70 -14.24
CA THR A 104 -15.07 1.52 -15.50
C THR A 104 -16.26 0.57 -15.36
N VAL A 105 -16.05 -0.60 -14.77
CA VAL A 105 -17.09 -1.65 -14.70
C VAL A 105 -18.18 -1.30 -13.69
N VAL A 106 -17.83 -0.60 -12.60
CA VAL A 106 -18.77 -0.31 -11.51
C VAL A 106 -19.43 1.06 -11.67
N VAL A 107 -18.73 2.07 -12.20
CA VAL A 107 -19.26 3.44 -12.34
C VAL A 107 -19.88 3.68 -13.72
N GLY A 108 -19.70 2.76 -14.67
CA GLY A 108 -20.35 2.80 -15.98
C GLY A 108 -19.61 3.65 -17.02
N GLY A 109 -18.28 3.59 -17.01
CA GLY A 109 -17.45 4.27 -18.00
C GLY A 109 -17.58 3.66 -19.41
N ASP A 110 -17.40 4.49 -20.44
CA ASP A 110 -17.33 4.00 -21.81
C ASP A 110 -16.01 3.28 -22.11
N LEU A 111 -15.93 2.59 -23.26
CA LEU A 111 -14.75 1.82 -23.65
C LEU A 111 -13.49 2.69 -23.81
N SER A 112 -13.62 3.97 -24.18
CA SER A 112 -12.48 4.88 -24.30
C SER A 112 -11.91 5.30 -22.94
N VAL A 113 -12.78 5.57 -21.96
CA VAL A 113 -12.38 5.82 -20.57
C VAL A 113 -11.70 4.58 -20.00
N PHE A 114 -12.26 3.38 -20.24
CA PHE A 114 -11.65 2.12 -19.83
C PHE A 114 -10.22 1.93 -20.33
N LEU A 115 -10.00 2.16 -21.63
CA LEU A 115 -8.70 1.96 -22.25
C LEU A 115 -7.67 2.99 -21.75
N THR A 116 -8.12 4.23 -21.55
CA THR A 116 -7.29 5.30 -20.98
C THR A 116 -6.91 4.99 -19.53
N ASP A 117 -7.87 4.53 -18.72
CA ASP A 117 -7.65 4.10 -17.34
C ASP A 117 -6.77 2.85 -17.26
N CYS A 118 -6.89 1.91 -18.19
CA CYS A 118 -5.98 0.77 -18.27
C CYS A 118 -4.55 1.24 -18.48
N ILE A 119 -4.31 2.10 -19.47
CA ILE A 119 -2.95 2.56 -19.79
C ILE A 119 -2.35 3.37 -18.64
N SER A 120 -3.14 4.29 -18.07
CA SER A 120 -2.69 5.15 -16.98
C SER A 120 -2.45 4.35 -15.69
N ASN A 121 -3.42 3.54 -15.25
CA ASN A 121 -3.35 2.82 -13.98
C ASN A 121 -2.42 1.61 -14.02
N ILE A 122 -2.21 0.97 -15.18
CA ILE A 122 -1.23 -0.13 -15.28
C ILE A 122 0.20 0.42 -15.25
N GLY A 123 0.50 1.45 -16.05
CA GLY A 123 1.83 2.07 -16.05
C GLY A 123 2.16 2.68 -14.69
N PHE A 124 1.20 3.39 -14.11
CA PHE A 124 1.27 3.92 -12.76
C PHE A 124 1.42 2.81 -11.71
N GLY A 125 0.62 1.75 -11.83
CA GLY A 125 0.62 0.60 -10.95
C GLY A 125 1.94 -0.13 -10.90
N LEU A 126 2.65 -0.25 -12.03
CA LEU A 126 4.01 -0.80 -12.07
C LEU A 126 4.99 0.07 -11.27
N PHE A 127 4.92 1.40 -11.42
CA PHE A 127 5.82 2.33 -10.75
C PHE A 127 5.56 2.39 -9.23
N ILE A 128 4.32 2.69 -8.83
CA ILE A 128 3.95 2.80 -7.42
C ILE A 128 3.99 1.43 -6.73
N GLY A 129 3.59 0.38 -7.44
CA GLY A 129 3.64 -1.01 -7.00
C GLY A 129 5.05 -1.41 -6.60
N TYR A 130 6.02 -1.15 -7.47
CA TYR A 130 7.43 -1.36 -7.18
C TYR A 130 7.91 -0.55 -5.97
N GLY A 131 7.53 0.73 -5.88
CA GLY A 131 7.94 1.58 -4.76
C GLY A 131 7.43 1.08 -3.41
N PHE A 132 6.18 0.61 -3.33
CA PHE A 132 5.66 -0.02 -2.10
C PHE A 132 6.30 -1.39 -1.81
N ILE A 133 6.66 -2.17 -2.84
CA ILE A 133 7.47 -3.39 -2.65
C ILE A 133 8.83 -3.02 -2.06
N TYR A 134 9.47 -1.96 -2.56
CA TYR A 134 10.72 -1.44 -2.01
C TYR A 134 10.55 -1.05 -0.53
N VAL A 135 9.51 -0.25 -0.21
CA VAL A 135 9.21 0.14 1.18
C VAL A 135 8.99 -1.08 2.07
N PHE A 136 8.25 -2.09 1.59
CA PHE A 136 8.01 -3.34 2.31
C PHE A 136 9.31 -4.12 2.57
N GLU A 137 10.14 -4.31 1.55
CA GLU A 137 11.40 -5.04 1.64
C GLU A 137 12.42 -4.37 2.57
N GLU A 138 12.55 -3.05 2.46
CA GLU A 138 13.49 -2.28 3.26
C GLU A 138 13.05 -2.13 4.72
N SER A 139 11.74 -1.97 4.96
CA SER A 139 11.20 -1.86 6.32
C SER A 139 11.02 -3.21 7.02
N LYS A 140 10.91 -4.30 6.24
CA LYS A 140 10.73 -5.69 6.69
C LYS A 140 9.48 -5.86 7.56
N THR A 141 8.46 -5.04 7.30
CA THR A 141 7.16 -5.06 7.98
C THR A 141 6.07 -4.55 7.06
N LEU A 142 4.84 -5.05 7.19
CA LEU A 142 3.68 -4.54 6.47
C LEU A 142 3.12 -3.25 7.08
N TRP A 143 3.41 -2.94 8.34
CA TRP A 143 2.83 -1.76 8.98
C TRP A 143 3.23 -0.44 8.31
N ILE A 144 4.48 -0.34 7.84
CA ILE A 144 4.98 0.86 7.15
C ILE A 144 4.27 1.08 5.82
N PRO A 145 4.23 0.13 4.87
CA PRO A 145 3.50 0.33 3.62
C PRO A 145 1.99 0.54 3.85
N ILE A 146 1.36 -0.15 4.82
CA ILE A 146 -0.07 0.04 5.15
C ILE A 146 -0.37 1.48 5.55
N LEU A 147 0.40 2.02 6.51
CA LEU A 147 0.18 3.40 6.95
C LEU A 147 0.60 4.41 5.90
N LEU A 148 1.66 4.13 5.14
CA LEU A 148 2.07 5.00 4.05
C LEU A 148 1.00 5.09 2.98
N HIS A 149 0.34 3.98 2.64
CA HIS A 149 -0.78 3.93 1.71
C HIS A 149 -1.95 4.78 2.23
N ALA A 150 -2.38 4.54 3.47
CA ALA A 150 -3.48 5.30 4.08
C ALA A 150 -3.19 6.81 4.10
N VAL A 151 -1.96 7.20 4.47
CA VAL A 151 -1.52 8.60 4.42
C VAL A 151 -1.52 9.11 2.98
N TYR A 152 -1.00 8.34 2.03
CA TYR A 152 -0.93 8.71 0.63
C TYR A 152 -2.33 9.05 0.08
N ASP A 153 -3.31 8.18 0.30
CA ASP A 153 -4.70 8.39 -0.15
C ASP A 153 -5.35 9.59 0.52
N TYR A 154 -5.11 9.75 1.83
CA TYR A 154 -5.82 10.74 2.64
C TYR A 154 -5.17 12.14 2.61
N SER A 155 -3.97 12.28 2.05
CA SER A 155 -3.13 13.49 2.09
C SER A 155 -3.47 14.58 1.06
N MET A 156 -4.66 14.57 0.44
CA MET A 156 -5.11 15.61 -0.49
C MET A 156 -4.13 15.94 -1.63
N GLY A 157 -3.38 14.95 -2.13
CA GLY A 157 -2.41 15.12 -3.23
C GLY A 157 -0.97 15.37 -2.79
N TYR A 158 -0.69 15.54 -1.49
CA TYR A 158 0.68 15.63 -0.97
C TYR A 158 1.35 14.26 -0.75
N GLY A 159 0.62 13.16 -0.99
CA GLY A 159 1.04 11.79 -0.70
C GLY A 159 2.36 11.43 -1.36
N TRP A 160 2.62 11.96 -2.55
CA TRP A 160 3.87 11.77 -3.27
C TRP A 160 5.11 12.22 -2.53
N ILE A 161 5.04 13.35 -1.84
CA ILE A 161 6.17 13.90 -1.08
C ILE A 161 6.48 12.97 0.09
N ILE A 162 5.43 12.48 0.74
CA ILE A 162 5.51 11.58 1.90
C ILE A 162 6.05 10.22 1.45
N PHE A 163 5.58 9.72 0.32
CA PHE A 163 6.04 8.48 -0.31
C PHE A 163 7.53 8.54 -0.65
N VAL A 164 7.95 9.55 -1.41
CA VAL A 164 9.36 9.73 -1.78
C VAL A 164 10.22 9.94 -0.53
N GLY A 165 9.76 10.73 0.44
CA GLY A 165 10.45 10.92 1.72
C GLY A 165 10.65 9.61 2.50
N THR A 166 9.64 8.74 2.52
CA THR A 166 9.71 7.42 3.17
C THR A 166 10.70 6.50 2.46
N VAL A 167 10.67 6.45 1.13
CA VAL A 167 11.64 5.71 0.31
C VAL A 167 13.06 6.19 0.59
N MET A 168 13.30 7.51 0.59
CA MET A 168 14.62 8.09 0.85
C MET A 168 15.09 7.83 2.27
N TYR A 169 14.21 7.95 3.27
CA TYR A 169 14.53 7.62 4.66
C TYR A 169 15.00 6.17 4.78
N LEU A 170 14.24 5.21 4.23
CA LEU A 170 14.60 3.80 4.29
C LEU A 170 15.91 3.52 3.55
N TYR A 171 16.12 4.11 2.38
CA TYR A 171 17.38 4.02 1.64
C TYR A 171 18.58 4.50 2.49
N ILE A 172 18.47 5.67 3.12
CA ILE A 172 19.54 6.26 3.93
C ILE A 172 19.82 5.39 5.15
N VAL A 173 18.80 5.02 5.91
CA VAL A 173 18.96 4.25 7.15
C VAL A 173 19.59 2.87 6.86
N ASN A 174 19.17 2.20 5.79
CA ASN A 174 19.68 0.87 5.47
C ASN A 174 21.08 0.91 4.84
N LYS A 175 21.41 1.95 4.05
CA LYS A 175 22.75 2.16 3.50
C LYS A 175 23.77 2.54 4.57
N VAL A 176 23.42 3.47 5.46
CA VAL A 176 24.27 3.91 6.58
C VAL A 176 24.45 2.79 7.62
N GLY A 177 23.41 1.98 7.85
CA GLY A 177 23.49 0.80 8.71
C GLY A 177 24.49 -0.24 8.21
N HIS A 178 24.56 -0.48 6.90
CA HIS A 178 25.53 -1.40 6.28
C HIS A 178 26.98 -0.89 6.37
N THR A 179 27.20 0.42 6.45
CA THR A 179 28.57 0.98 6.54
C THR A 179 29.15 0.89 7.95
N ARG A 180 28.32 0.76 8.99
CA ARG A 180 28.76 0.64 10.40
C ARG A 180 29.04 -0.80 10.85
N GLN A 181 28.75 -1.80 10.01
CA GLN A 181 29.01 -3.22 10.29
C GLN A 181 30.24 -3.78 9.55
N LYS A 182 31.00 -2.93 8.87
CA LYS A 182 32.34 -3.23 8.32
C LYS A 182 33.38 -2.50 9.15
#